data_AF-U2K925-F1
#
_entry.id   AF-U2K925-F1
#
_cell.length_a   1.000
_cell.length_b   1.000
_cell.length_c   1.000
_cell.angle_alpha   90.00
_cell.angle_beta   90.00
_cell.angle_gamma   90.00
#
_symmetry.space_group_name_H-M   'P 1'
#
loop_
_entity.id
_entity.type
_entity.pdbx_description
1 polymer ?
#
loop_
_entity_poly.entity_id
_entity_poly.type
_entity_poly.pdbx_seq_one_letter_code
_entity_poly.pdbx_strand_id
1 'polypeptide(L)'
;MRATTASAETTSAGSIWRKRFLSLISVGYLALMCWFSYLAIFYEFSVTNSVLFCLTLCVVSFAALSAMLYSRFQILTRLTGILLLPAILPQILLCFGQWELILPIAVTSLIIFFLSGAGETAKTVFGVIYLLLYILGSLAFFMLMSFFTPSTQQTVLENGTSPSGAYRYEIIQTDDSSGGNVAVHVEPNDRDIHLPFLTFISNGYDRTVYEERPVPSEVGSAEWTTASRADITAQLLEISNDVTLDLTKAQKSAVGIPADTETVYLKDLTDAQLEQLGVPAENDVLTFSGKVCFRSYIAVLEDYFAKDNREISLFN
;
A
#
# COMPACT_ATOMS: atom_id res chain seq x y z
N MET A 1 1.35 -34.17 59.15
CA MET A 1 2.17 -33.11 58.52
C MET A 1 2.26 -33.38 57.02
N ARG A 2 1.18 -33.14 56.25
CA ARG A 2 1.13 -33.37 54.79
C ARG A 2 -0.10 -32.66 54.20
N ALA A 3 -0.13 -31.33 54.27
CA ALA A 3 -1.26 -30.52 53.76
C ALA A 3 -0.84 -29.11 53.32
N THR A 4 0.39 -28.93 52.82
CA THR A 4 0.90 -27.61 52.40
C THR A 4 1.46 -27.57 50.97
N THR A 5 1.51 -28.68 50.24
CA THR A 5 2.10 -28.71 48.88
C THR A 5 1.10 -28.48 47.74
N ALA A 6 -0.19 -28.75 47.92
CA ALA A 6 -1.18 -28.63 46.84
C ALA A 6 -1.59 -27.18 46.48
N SER A 7 -1.45 -26.22 47.41
CA SER A 7 -1.81 -24.81 47.20
C SER A 7 -0.73 -24.01 46.46
N ALA A 8 0.51 -24.48 46.43
CA ALA A 8 1.64 -23.80 45.80
C ALA A 8 1.82 -24.17 44.31
N GLU A 9 1.37 -25.37 43.91
CA GLU A 9 1.48 -25.83 42.52
C GLU A 9 0.43 -25.20 41.60
N THR A 10 -0.80 -24.98 42.09
CA THR A 10 -1.88 -24.34 41.33
C THR A 10 -1.62 -22.86 41.06
N THR A 11 -0.99 -22.16 42.00
CA THR A 11 -0.57 -20.75 41.85
C THR A 11 0.62 -20.60 40.91
N SER A 12 1.56 -21.56 40.88
CA SER A 12 2.71 -21.52 39.96
C SER A 12 2.29 -21.79 38.51
N ALA A 13 1.44 -22.81 38.27
CA ALA A 13 0.96 -23.17 36.94
C ALA A 13 0.14 -22.04 36.30
N GLY A 14 -0.80 -21.45 37.04
CA GLY A 14 -1.59 -20.30 36.55
C GLY A 14 -0.73 -19.09 36.17
N SER A 15 0.34 -18.82 36.93
CA SER A 15 1.27 -17.72 36.64
C SER A 15 2.10 -17.97 35.38
N ILE A 16 2.43 -19.23 35.07
CA ILE A 16 3.22 -19.61 33.88
C ILE A 16 2.35 -19.52 32.62
N TRP A 17 1.12 -20.04 32.67
CA TRP A 17 0.18 -19.95 31.55
C TRP A 17 -0.19 -18.49 31.23
N ARG A 18 -0.36 -17.65 32.26
CA ARG A 18 -0.58 -16.21 32.08
C ARG A 18 0.61 -15.52 31.38
N LYS A 19 1.85 -15.86 31.74
CA LYS A 19 3.06 -15.32 31.07
C LYS A 19 3.18 -15.79 29.62
N ARG A 20 2.82 -17.05 29.32
CA ARG A 20 2.80 -17.59 27.95
C ARG A 20 1.74 -16.91 27.10
N PHE A 21 0.54 -16.71 27.64
CA PHE A 21 -0.51 -15.95 26.96
C PHE A 21 -0.09 -14.51 26.66
N LEU A 22 0.50 -13.79 27.63
CA LEU A 22 1.03 -12.45 27.39
C LEU A 22 2.19 -12.40 26.37
N SER A 23 2.96 -13.48 26.25
CA SER A 23 3.99 -13.56 25.22
C SER A 23 3.41 -13.70 23.81
N LEU A 24 2.20 -14.25 23.66
CA LEU A 24 1.48 -14.26 22.38
C LEU A 24 1.01 -12.85 21.99
N ILE A 25 0.59 -12.04 22.96
CA ILE A 25 0.28 -10.60 22.72
C ILE A 25 1.52 -9.87 22.19
N SER A 26 2.70 -10.23 22.68
CA SER A 26 3.97 -9.65 22.19
C SER A 26 4.19 -9.99 20.71
N VAL A 27 4.03 -11.25 20.33
CA VAL A 27 4.12 -11.68 18.92
C VAL A 27 3.05 -11.02 18.06
N GLY A 28 1.83 -10.88 18.58
CA GLY A 28 0.75 -10.16 17.90
C GLY A 28 1.10 -8.70 17.62
N TYR A 29 1.72 -8.00 18.56
CA TYR A 29 2.21 -6.64 18.35
C TYR A 29 3.34 -6.57 17.32
N LEU A 30 4.27 -7.54 17.30
CA LEU A 30 5.29 -7.62 16.25
C LEU A 30 4.65 -7.83 14.87
N ALA A 31 3.68 -8.74 14.76
CA ALA A 31 2.96 -8.99 13.51
C ALA A 31 2.20 -7.74 13.04
N LEU A 32 1.57 -7.01 13.97
CA LEU A 32 0.94 -5.72 13.71
C LEU A 32 1.96 -4.71 13.15
N MET A 33 3.15 -4.60 13.76
CA MET A 33 4.19 -3.70 13.26
C MET A 33 4.70 -4.10 11.87
N CYS A 34 4.95 -5.39 11.62
CA CYS A 34 5.30 -5.86 10.28
C CYS A 34 4.21 -5.56 9.25
N TRP A 35 2.94 -5.71 9.62
CA TRP A 35 1.80 -5.34 8.78
C TRP A 35 1.79 -3.83 8.47
N PHE A 36 2.00 -2.97 9.47
CA PHE A 36 2.13 -1.53 9.22
C PHE A 36 3.35 -1.19 8.35
N SER A 37 4.48 -1.89 8.52
CA SER A 37 5.65 -1.70 7.65
C SER A 37 5.36 -2.10 6.20
N TYR A 38 4.58 -3.16 5.99
CA TYR A 38 4.07 -3.52 4.67
C TYR A 38 3.19 -2.40 4.09
N LEU A 39 2.26 -1.86 4.89
CA LEU A 39 1.42 -0.76 4.44
C LEU A 39 2.24 0.49 4.09
N ALA A 40 3.26 0.83 4.88
CA ALA A 40 4.14 1.97 4.64
C ALA A 40 4.91 1.90 3.31
N ILE A 41 5.14 0.70 2.76
CA ILE A 41 5.82 0.50 1.46
C ILE A 41 4.89 0.78 0.28
N PHE A 42 3.61 0.54 0.47
CA PHE A 42 2.67 0.43 -0.63
C PHE A 42 1.62 1.54 -0.63
N TYR A 43 1.32 2.11 0.53
CA TYR A 43 0.24 3.07 0.70
C TYR A 43 0.77 4.40 1.21
N GLU A 44 0.23 5.49 0.67
CA GLU A 44 0.35 6.78 1.30
C GLU A 44 -0.55 6.84 2.54
N PHE A 45 -0.01 7.43 3.59
CA PHE A 45 -0.66 7.50 4.88
C PHE A 45 -1.25 8.89 5.07
N SER A 46 -2.58 8.97 5.23
CA SER A 46 -3.28 10.24 5.49
C SER A 46 -4.05 10.18 6.80
N VAL A 47 -3.70 11.08 7.73
CA VAL A 47 -4.31 11.13 9.06
C VAL A 47 -5.46 12.12 9.08
N THR A 48 -6.68 11.63 9.33
CA THR A 48 -7.86 12.49 9.48
C THR A 48 -7.81 13.30 10.78
N ASN A 49 -7.32 12.69 11.88
CA ASN A 49 -7.19 13.37 13.18
C ASN A 49 -5.90 12.94 13.91
N SER A 50 -4.85 13.76 13.79
CA SER A 50 -3.51 13.47 14.30
C SER A 50 -3.47 13.23 15.81
N VAL A 51 -4.27 13.98 16.58
CA VAL A 51 -4.27 13.91 18.04
C VAL A 51 -4.92 12.61 18.54
N LEU A 52 -6.12 12.30 18.04
CA LEU A 52 -6.82 11.07 18.45
C LEU A 52 -6.04 9.83 18.01
N PHE A 53 -5.49 9.85 16.79
CA PHE A 53 -4.68 8.76 16.29
C PHE A 53 -3.45 8.53 17.19
N CYS A 54 -2.65 9.56 17.46
CA CYS A 54 -1.48 9.47 18.32
C CYS A 54 -1.83 8.94 19.73
N LEU A 55 -2.92 9.44 20.33
CA LEU A 55 -3.40 8.98 21.64
C LEU A 55 -3.76 7.49 21.61
N THR A 56 -4.54 7.04 20.64
CA THR A 56 -4.91 5.62 20.52
C THR A 56 -3.68 4.73 20.34
N LEU A 57 -2.73 5.15 19.51
CA LEU A 57 -1.50 4.42 19.28
C LEU A 57 -0.63 4.37 20.54
N CYS A 58 -0.57 5.45 21.32
CA CYS A 58 0.12 5.47 22.61
C CYS A 58 -0.50 4.49 23.60
N VAL A 59 -1.83 4.42 23.70
CA VAL A 59 -2.54 3.49 24.59
C VAL A 59 -2.27 2.05 24.20
N VAL A 60 -2.38 1.72 22.91
CA VAL A 60 -2.10 0.36 22.40
C VAL A 60 -0.64 -0.01 22.64
N SER A 61 0.29 0.89 22.32
CA SER A 61 1.73 0.67 22.51
C SER A 61 2.10 0.49 23.99
N PHE A 62 1.51 1.29 24.88
CA PHE A 62 1.74 1.16 26.32
C PHE A 62 1.18 -0.15 26.89
N ALA A 63 -0.01 -0.57 26.44
CA ALA A 63 -0.59 -1.85 26.83
C ALA A 63 0.28 -3.02 26.34
N ALA A 64 0.75 -2.97 25.09
CA ALA A 64 1.66 -3.96 24.53
C ALA A 64 3.00 -3.99 25.28
N LEU A 65 3.60 -2.83 25.56
CA LEU A 65 4.83 -2.71 26.33
C LEU A 65 4.69 -3.32 27.73
N SER A 66 3.59 -3.02 28.42
CA SER A 66 3.30 -3.58 29.74
C SER A 66 3.21 -5.11 29.71
N ALA A 67 2.54 -5.66 28.70
CA ALA A 67 2.47 -7.12 28.48
C ALA A 67 3.85 -7.73 28.18
N MET A 68 4.66 -7.05 27.37
CA MET A 68 6.01 -7.49 27.03
C MET A 68 6.94 -7.45 28.27
N LEU A 69 6.90 -6.39 29.07
CA LEU A 69 7.70 -6.29 30.29
C LEU A 69 7.34 -7.38 31.31
N TYR A 70 6.05 -7.69 31.46
CA TYR A 70 5.60 -8.77 32.34
C TYR A 70 6.06 -10.15 31.86
N SER A 71 6.08 -10.37 30.54
CA SER A 71 6.48 -11.63 29.90
C SER A 71 7.95 -11.66 29.47
N ARG A 72 8.78 -10.68 29.86
CA ARG A 72 10.15 -10.43 29.31
C ARG A 72 11.11 -11.62 29.32
N PHE A 73 10.87 -12.60 30.19
CA PHE A 73 11.71 -13.80 30.28
C PHE A 73 11.23 -14.95 29.39
N GLN A 74 10.05 -14.86 28.77
CA GLN A 74 9.58 -15.83 27.79
C GLN A 74 10.37 -15.68 26.48
N ILE A 75 10.66 -16.80 25.83
CA ILE A 75 11.47 -16.82 24.60
C ILE A 75 10.83 -15.98 23.48
N LEU A 76 9.50 -16.06 23.32
CA LEU A 76 8.75 -15.31 22.30
C LEU A 76 8.90 -13.80 22.50
N THR A 77 8.72 -13.31 23.73
CA THR A 77 8.86 -11.89 24.05
C THR A 77 10.30 -11.40 23.87
N ARG A 78 11.30 -12.23 24.16
CA ARG A 78 12.71 -11.88 23.91
C ARG A 78 13.00 -11.73 22.42
N LEU A 79 12.49 -12.66 21.60
CA LEU A 79 12.61 -12.59 20.15
C LEU A 79 11.88 -11.37 19.61
N THR A 80 10.66 -11.10 20.07
CA THR A 80 9.93 -9.87 19.73
C THR A 80 10.75 -8.62 20.05
N GLY A 81 11.30 -8.50 21.26
CA GLY A 81 12.10 -7.34 21.64
C GLY A 81 13.37 -7.13 20.80
N ILE A 82 13.92 -8.19 20.21
CA ILE A 82 15.05 -8.11 19.26
C ILE A 82 14.54 -7.74 17.86
N LEU A 83 13.51 -8.42 17.35
CA LEU A 83 13.02 -8.25 15.98
C LEU A 83 12.23 -6.97 15.75
N LEU A 84 11.73 -6.32 16.79
CA LEU A 84 10.86 -5.15 16.65
C LEU A 84 11.59 -3.95 16.01
N LEU A 85 12.83 -3.67 16.42
CA LEU A 85 13.61 -2.56 15.86
C LEU A 85 13.84 -2.71 14.34
N PRO A 86 14.38 -3.83 13.81
CA PRO A 86 14.51 -3.97 12.36
C PRO A 86 13.16 -4.01 11.64
N ALA A 87 12.09 -4.52 12.27
CA ALA A 87 10.77 -4.57 11.67
C ALA A 87 10.17 -3.18 11.40
N ILE A 88 10.45 -2.20 12.27
CA ILE A 88 9.89 -0.84 12.15
C ILE A 88 10.77 0.10 11.29
N LEU A 89 11.91 -0.35 10.79
CA LEU A 89 12.81 0.45 9.96
C LEU A 89 12.11 1.03 8.71
N PRO A 90 11.34 0.25 7.92
CA PRO A 90 10.66 0.81 6.74
C PRO A 90 9.68 1.93 7.10
N GLN A 91 8.97 1.82 8.23
CA GLN A 91 8.04 2.85 8.70
C GLN A 91 8.76 4.15 9.03
N ILE A 92 9.93 4.05 9.67
CA ILE A 92 10.70 5.23 10.06
C ILE A 92 11.26 5.96 8.84
N LEU A 93 11.66 5.22 7.80
CA LEU A 93 12.20 5.78 6.57
C LEU A 93 11.10 6.34 5.66
N LEU A 94 10.02 5.59 5.44
CA LEU A 94 8.99 5.90 4.45
C LEU A 94 7.91 6.85 5.00
N CYS A 95 7.56 6.74 6.29
CA CYS A 95 6.61 7.67 6.92
C CYS A 95 7.32 8.87 7.56
N PHE A 96 8.52 9.23 7.10
CA PHE A 96 9.30 10.31 7.68
C PHE A 96 8.54 11.64 7.58
N GLY A 97 8.42 12.35 8.70
CA GLY A 97 7.58 13.55 8.83
C GLY A 97 6.25 13.32 9.55
N GLN A 98 5.75 12.07 9.59
CA GLN A 98 4.53 11.68 10.31
C GLN A 98 4.88 11.16 11.71
N TRP A 99 5.38 12.07 12.54
CA TRP A 99 5.91 11.75 13.88
C TRP A 99 4.87 11.14 14.82
N GLU A 100 3.59 11.39 14.59
CA GLU A 100 2.47 10.84 15.35
C GLU A 100 2.40 9.30 15.25
N LEU A 101 2.78 8.74 14.10
CA LEU A 101 2.87 7.30 13.89
C LEU A 101 4.19 6.75 14.47
N ILE A 102 5.30 7.40 14.11
CA ILE A 102 6.65 6.90 14.39
C ILE A 102 6.95 6.88 15.89
N LEU A 103 6.62 7.96 16.60
CA LEU A 103 7.12 8.18 17.95
C LEU A 103 6.65 7.12 18.97
N PRO A 104 5.35 6.78 19.08
CA PRO A 104 4.90 5.78 20.05
C PRO A 104 5.50 4.38 19.78
N ILE A 105 5.64 4.02 18.51
CA ILE A 105 6.17 2.73 18.06
C ILE A 105 7.67 2.64 18.32
N ALA A 106 8.43 3.67 17.94
CA ALA A 106 9.88 3.72 18.11
C ALA A 106 10.27 3.71 19.59
N VAL A 107 9.60 4.52 20.42
CA VAL A 107 9.83 4.56 21.87
C VAL A 107 9.56 3.20 22.51
N THR A 108 8.44 2.57 22.16
CA THR A 108 8.09 1.23 22.65
C THR A 108 9.14 0.19 22.28
N SER A 109 9.61 0.24 21.03
CA SER A 109 10.61 -0.68 20.50
C SER A 109 11.98 -0.54 21.16
N LEU A 110 12.42 0.70 21.41
CA LEU A 110 13.65 0.99 22.14
C LEU A 110 13.56 0.51 23.60
N ILE A 111 12.45 0.83 24.29
CA ILE A 111 12.29 0.44 25.70
C ILE A 111 12.30 -1.09 25.82
N ILE A 112 11.53 -1.81 25.00
CA ILE A 112 11.49 -3.27 25.11
C ILE A 112 12.83 -3.90 24.72
N PHE A 113 13.57 -3.35 23.76
CA PHE A 113 14.90 -3.85 23.41
C PHE A 113 15.86 -3.83 24.62
N PHE A 114 15.96 -2.68 25.31
CA PHE A 114 16.86 -2.55 26.47
C PHE A 114 16.40 -3.32 27.70
N LEU A 115 15.07 -3.34 27.94
CA LEU A 115 14.47 -4.00 29.10
C LEU A 115 14.09 -5.48 28.85
N SER A 116 14.37 -6.00 27.64
CA SER A 116 14.18 -7.40 27.29
C SER A 116 14.99 -8.30 28.20
N GLY A 117 14.47 -9.51 28.47
CA GLY A 117 15.18 -10.57 29.18
C GLY A 117 16.31 -11.23 28.37
N ALA A 118 16.73 -10.63 27.25
CA ALA A 118 17.92 -11.02 26.50
C ALA A 118 19.20 -10.72 27.29
N GLY A 119 20.24 -11.54 27.10
CA GLY A 119 21.53 -11.33 27.76
C GLY A 119 22.18 -10.01 27.36
N GLU A 120 22.97 -9.41 28.26
CA GLU A 120 23.63 -8.12 28.01
C GLU A 120 24.50 -8.14 26.75
N THR A 121 25.27 -9.20 26.53
CA THR A 121 26.08 -9.38 25.32
C THR A 121 25.23 -9.32 24.05
N ALA A 122 24.04 -9.95 24.03
CA ALA A 122 23.16 -9.92 22.87
C ALA A 122 22.62 -8.51 22.61
N LYS A 123 22.20 -7.80 23.67
CA LYS A 123 21.72 -6.41 23.55
C LYS A 123 22.81 -5.47 23.06
N THR A 124 24.06 -5.63 23.51
CA THR A 124 25.19 -4.84 23.00
C THR A 124 25.44 -5.13 21.51
N VAL A 125 25.52 -6.40 21.12
CA VAL A 125 25.79 -6.78 19.72
C VAL A 125 24.69 -6.29 18.78
N PHE A 126 23.43 -6.63 19.08
CA PHE A 126 22.28 -6.18 18.27
C PHE A 126 22.12 -4.66 18.31
N GLY A 127 22.42 -4.01 19.44
CA GLY A 127 22.34 -2.55 19.56
C GLY A 127 23.30 -1.84 18.60
N VAL A 128 24.54 -2.34 18.48
CA VAL A 128 25.49 -1.82 17.50
C VAL A 128 25.04 -2.11 16.07
N ILE A 129 24.53 -3.31 15.79
CA ILE A 129 23.98 -3.68 14.47
C ILE A 129 22.83 -2.74 14.08
N TYR A 130 21.88 -2.50 14.99
CA TYR A 130 20.74 -1.62 14.73
C TYR A 130 21.19 -0.18 14.58
N LEU A 131 22.11 0.31 15.41
CA LEU A 131 22.66 1.66 15.23
C LEU A 131 23.26 1.85 13.83
N LEU A 132 24.08 0.90 13.37
CA LEU A 132 24.66 0.93 12.03
C LEU A 132 23.59 0.79 10.94
N LEU A 133 22.63 -0.12 11.10
CA LEU A 133 21.53 -0.33 10.15
C LEU A 133 20.70 0.94 9.98
N TYR A 134 20.38 1.64 11.06
CA TYR A 134 19.60 2.88 11.01
C TYR A 134 20.40 4.03 10.41
N ILE A 135 21.67 4.22 10.80
CA ILE A 135 22.49 5.30 10.25
C ILE A 135 22.77 5.07 8.76
N LEU A 136 23.27 3.88 8.39
CA LEU A 136 23.62 3.56 7.01
C LEU A 136 22.38 3.40 6.14
N GLY A 137 21.32 2.77 6.68
CA GLY A 137 20.05 2.60 5.98
C GLY A 137 19.37 3.94 5.69
N SER A 138 19.33 4.85 6.67
CA SER A 138 18.80 6.19 6.46
C SER A 138 19.65 6.98 5.46
N LEU A 139 20.98 6.93 5.58
CA LEU A 139 21.88 7.61 4.65
C LEU A 139 21.69 7.10 3.21
N ALA A 140 21.67 5.78 3.02
CA ALA A 140 21.46 5.16 1.72
C ALA A 140 20.07 5.51 1.16
N PHE A 141 19.03 5.45 1.99
CA PHE A 141 17.68 5.84 1.61
C PHE A 141 17.60 7.30 1.17
N PHE A 142 18.09 8.25 1.98
CA PHE A 142 18.06 9.66 1.63
C PHE A 142 18.94 9.99 0.41
N MET A 143 20.07 9.31 0.22
CA MET A 143 20.85 9.46 -1.01
C MET A 143 20.07 8.97 -2.22
N LEU A 144 19.47 7.78 -2.15
CA LEU A 144 18.64 7.25 -3.25
C LEU A 144 17.48 8.19 -3.56
N MET A 145 16.74 8.64 -2.54
CA MET A 145 15.68 9.63 -2.71
C MET A 145 16.23 10.90 -3.36
N SER A 146 17.34 11.44 -2.88
CA SER A 146 17.92 12.67 -3.45
C SER A 146 18.39 12.51 -4.91
N PHE A 147 18.79 11.31 -5.35
CA PHE A 147 19.21 11.05 -6.72
C PHE A 147 18.05 10.80 -7.68
N PHE A 148 16.96 10.21 -7.19
CA PHE A 148 15.82 9.79 -8.01
C PHE A 148 14.59 10.70 -7.87
N THR A 149 14.53 11.58 -6.88
CA THR A 149 13.49 12.62 -6.81
C THR A 149 13.69 13.56 -8.00
N PRO A 150 12.71 13.64 -8.92
CA PRO A 150 12.82 14.52 -10.07
C PRO A 150 12.91 15.97 -9.61
N SER A 151 13.73 16.79 -10.28
CA SER A 151 13.86 18.22 -9.97
C SER A 151 12.67 19.05 -10.47
N THR A 152 11.63 18.40 -10.96
CA THR A 152 10.49 19.02 -11.62
C THR A 152 9.43 19.39 -10.59
N GLN A 153 8.85 20.58 -10.72
CA GLN A 153 7.76 20.99 -9.85
C GLN A 153 6.46 20.46 -10.45
N GLN A 154 5.76 19.58 -9.72
CA GLN A 154 4.45 19.10 -10.11
C GLN A 154 3.37 19.90 -9.39
N THR A 155 2.32 20.27 -10.12
CA THR A 155 1.14 20.94 -9.58
C THR A 155 -0.11 20.18 -10.03
N VAL A 156 -0.95 19.80 -9.06
CA VAL A 156 -2.24 19.19 -9.34
C VAL A 156 -3.21 20.30 -9.72
N LEU A 157 -3.65 20.30 -10.97
CA LEU A 157 -4.57 21.30 -11.52
C LEU A 157 -6.03 20.95 -11.22
N GLU A 158 -6.38 19.68 -11.39
CA GLU A 158 -7.73 19.16 -11.23
C GLU A 158 -7.67 17.72 -10.75
N ASN A 159 -8.59 17.31 -9.89
CA ASN A 159 -8.78 15.93 -9.50
C ASN A 159 -10.27 15.59 -9.39
N GLY A 160 -10.59 14.31 -9.51
CA GLY A 160 -11.98 13.87 -9.40
C GLY A 160 -12.13 12.36 -9.38
N THR A 161 -13.37 11.92 -9.24
CA THR A 161 -13.73 10.50 -9.17
C THR A 161 -14.70 10.16 -10.30
N SER A 162 -14.58 8.94 -10.80
CA SER A 162 -15.48 8.38 -11.80
C SER A 162 -16.92 8.24 -11.27
N PRO A 163 -17.94 8.24 -12.15
CA PRO A 163 -19.34 8.05 -11.77
C PRO A 163 -19.61 6.77 -11.00
N SER A 164 -18.91 5.68 -11.32
CA SER A 164 -18.99 4.42 -10.57
C SER A 164 -18.31 4.47 -9.20
N GLY A 165 -17.41 5.44 -9.00
CA GLY A 165 -16.52 5.53 -7.84
C GLY A 165 -15.36 4.55 -7.85
N ALA A 166 -15.20 3.73 -8.90
CA ALA A 166 -14.15 2.70 -9.00
C ALA A 166 -12.77 3.28 -9.36
N TYR A 167 -12.75 4.42 -10.04
CA TYR A 167 -11.52 5.12 -10.48
C TYR A 167 -11.49 6.57 -10.00
N ARG A 168 -10.28 7.09 -9.82
CA ARG A 168 -9.98 8.51 -9.61
C ARG A 168 -8.97 8.97 -10.66
N TYR A 169 -8.98 10.28 -10.95
CA TYR A 169 -8.00 10.88 -11.84
C TYR A 169 -7.40 12.14 -11.24
N GLU A 170 -6.19 12.44 -11.68
CA GLU A 170 -5.48 13.67 -11.36
C GLU A 170 -4.85 14.24 -12.63
N ILE A 171 -5.00 15.54 -12.83
CA ILE A 171 -4.36 16.30 -13.89
C ILE A 171 -3.17 17.01 -13.27
N ILE A 172 -1.98 16.60 -13.68
CA ILE A 172 -0.72 17.12 -13.16
C ILE A 172 -0.04 17.94 -14.24
N GLN A 173 0.28 19.19 -13.92
CA GLN A 173 1.21 19.98 -14.70
C GLN A 173 2.60 19.85 -14.08
N THR A 174 3.57 19.43 -14.89
CA THR A 174 4.97 19.36 -14.49
C THR A 174 5.73 20.50 -15.14
N ASP A 175 6.34 21.36 -14.34
CA ASP A 175 7.25 22.39 -14.82
C ASP A 175 8.69 21.85 -14.85
N ASP A 176 9.31 21.89 -16.03
CA ASP A 176 10.68 21.46 -16.27
C ASP A 176 11.46 22.45 -17.16
N SER A 177 12.76 22.22 -17.34
CA SER A 177 13.61 23.06 -18.19
C SER A 177 13.30 22.96 -19.69
N SER A 178 12.39 22.07 -20.09
CA SER A 178 12.04 21.74 -21.48
C SER A 178 10.66 22.28 -21.89
N GLY A 179 10.05 23.15 -21.07
CA GLY A 179 8.74 23.75 -21.33
C GLY A 179 7.56 23.01 -20.69
N GLY A 180 7.84 22.06 -19.78
CA GLY A 180 6.88 21.32 -18.97
C GLY A 180 6.00 20.34 -19.74
N ASN A 181 5.08 19.67 -19.04
CA ASN A 181 4.02 18.86 -19.62
C ASN A 181 2.72 18.97 -18.81
N VAL A 182 1.62 18.55 -19.42
CA VAL A 182 0.36 18.24 -18.73
C VAL A 182 0.08 16.77 -18.94
N ALA A 183 -0.11 16.05 -17.84
CA ALA A 183 -0.42 14.63 -17.84
C ALA A 183 -1.71 14.35 -17.07
N VAL A 184 -2.51 13.41 -17.59
CA VAL A 184 -3.68 12.89 -16.90
C VAL A 184 -3.33 11.50 -16.38
N HIS A 185 -3.38 11.34 -15.07
CA HIS A 185 -3.16 10.08 -14.38
C HIS A 185 -4.48 9.51 -13.92
N VAL A 186 -4.64 8.19 -14.07
CA VAL A 186 -5.81 7.45 -13.58
C VAL A 186 -5.35 6.35 -12.64
N GLU A 187 -6.05 6.23 -11.52
CA GLU A 187 -5.81 5.25 -10.47
C GLU A 187 -7.11 4.56 -10.03
N PRO A 188 -7.03 3.33 -9.50
CA PRO A 188 -8.16 2.67 -8.87
C PRO A 188 -8.47 3.35 -7.53
N ASN A 189 -9.75 3.60 -7.27
CA ASN A 189 -10.24 4.22 -6.04
C ASN A 189 -10.79 3.19 -5.04
N ASP A 190 -10.97 1.94 -5.44
CA ASP A 190 -11.49 0.84 -4.62
C ASP A 190 -10.42 0.18 -3.72
N ARG A 191 -9.14 0.53 -3.89
CA ARG A 191 -8.00 -0.12 -3.23
C ARG A 191 -7.55 0.57 -1.94
N ASP A 192 -8.13 1.71 -1.63
CA ASP A 192 -7.85 2.44 -0.41
C ASP A 192 -8.37 1.70 0.82
N ILE A 193 -7.66 1.81 1.95
CA ILE A 193 -8.07 1.20 3.22
C ILE A 193 -8.50 2.32 4.16
N HIS A 194 -9.81 2.41 4.40
CA HIS A 194 -10.39 3.38 5.34
C HIS A 194 -10.53 2.76 6.73
N LEU A 195 -9.84 3.36 7.71
CA LEU A 195 -9.97 3.07 9.13
C LEU A 195 -10.50 4.32 9.87
N PRO A 196 -11.06 4.17 11.09
CA PRO A 196 -11.72 5.28 11.79
C PRO A 196 -10.91 6.57 12.00
N PHE A 197 -9.58 6.48 12.02
CA PHE A 197 -8.68 7.62 12.26
C PHE A 197 -7.62 7.78 11.17
N LEU A 198 -7.65 6.90 10.16
CA LEU A 198 -6.56 6.71 9.24
C LEU A 198 -7.07 6.22 7.89
N THR A 199 -6.61 6.85 6.82
CA THR A 199 -6.80 6.34 5.47
C THR A 199 -5.45 5.98 4.87
N PHE A 200 -5.36 4.77 4.33
CA PHE A 200 -4.24 4.35 3.49
C PHE A 200 -4.68 4.50 2.04
N ILE A 201 -4.09 5.45 1.33
CA ILE A 201 -4.33 5.69 -0.09
C ILE A 201 -3.39 4.76 -0.85
N SER A 202 -3.91 3.95 -1.77
CA SER A 202 -3.07 3.00 -2.49
C SER A 202 -2.17 3.70 -3.51
N ASN A 203 -0.85 3.52 -3.39
CA ASN A 203 0.11 4.04 -4.37
C ASN A 203 0.65 2.93 -5.28
N GLY A 204 1.24 3.34 -6.40
CA GLY A 204 1.89 2.43 -7.36
C GLY A 204 0.93 1.78 -8.36
N TYR A 205 -0.24 2.40 -8.56
CA TYR A 205 -1.20 2.03 -9.59
C TYR A 205 -1.40 3.16 -10.60
N ASP A 206 -0.63 4.23 -10.53
CA ASP A 206 -0.76 5.38 -11.42
C ASP A 206 -0.47 4.98 -12.87
N ARG A 207 -1.38 5.38 -13.75
CA ARG A 207 -1.23 5.20 -15.19
C ARG A 207 -1.42 6.53 -15.89
N THR A 208 -0.41 6.97 -16.62
CA THR A 208 -0.51 8.11 -17.53
C THR A 208 -1.36 7.72 -18.73
N VAL A 209 -2.56 8.28 -18.84
CA VAL A 209 -3.52 8.00 -19.93
C VAL A 209 -3.51 9.07 -21.01
N TYR A 210 -2.99 10.25 -20.67
CA TYR A 210 -2.78 11.35 -21.59
C TYR A 210 -1.52 12.11 -21.17
N GLU A 211 -0.72 12.52 -22.15
CA GLU A 211 0.43 13.40 -21.93
C GLU A 211 0.54 14.36 -23.11
N GLU A 212 0.67 15.65 -22.82
CA GLU A 212 0.93 16.68 -23.81
C GLU A 212 2.12 17.54 -23.37
N ARG A 213 3.08 17.70 -24.28
CA ARG A 213 4.31 18.50 -24.09
C ARG A 213 4.56 19.35 -25.34
N PRO A 214 4.91 20.65 -25.20
CA PRO A 214 5.03 21.44 -23.97
C PRO A 214 3.67 21.77 -23.33
N VAL A 215 3.65 22.46 -22.18
CA VAL A 215 2.40 22.87 -21.52
C VAL A 215 1.52 23.66 -22.51
N PRO A 216 0.26 23.25 -22.74
CA PRO A 216 -0.65 23.95 -23.65
C PRO A 216 -1.06 25.32 -23.10
N SER A 217 -1.43 26.23 -23.99
CA SER A 217 -1.84 27.60 -23.60
C SER A 217 -3.13 27.63 -22.77
N GLU A 218 -4.02 26.67 -23.00
CA GLU A 218 -5.21 26.42 -22.19
C GLU A 218 -5.20 24.94 -21.79
N VAL A 219 -5.27 24.69 -20.49
CA VAL A 219 -5.42 23.33 -19.98
C VAL A 219 -6.91 22.98 -20.06
N GLY A 220 -7.25 21.94 -20.81
CA GLY A 220 -8.62 21.44 -20.90
C GLY A 220 -9.11 20.86 -19.56
N SER A 221 -10.41 20.62 -19.46
CA SER A 221 -11.01 19.91 -18.33
C SER A 221 -11.17 18.43 -18.64
N ALA A 222 -11.19 17.61 -17.59
CA ALA A 222 -11.55 16.22 -17.70
C ALA A 222 -13.08 16.03 -17.52
N GLU A 223 -13.68 15.18 -18.34
CA GLU A 223 -15.08 14.82 -18.24
C GLU A 223 -15.24 13.30 -18.18
N TRP A 224 -15.98 12.84 -17.17
CA TRP A 224 -16.40 11.46 -17.08
C TRP A 224 -17.76 11.25 -17.73
N THR A 225 -17.86 10.18 -18.50
CA THR A 225 -19.12 9.69 -19.04
C THR A 225 -19.25 8.20 -18.76
N THR A 226 -20.50 7.72 -18.69
CA THR A 226 -20.80 6.31 -18.59
C THR A 226 -21.26 5.83 -19.97
N ALA A 227 -20.68 4.73 -20.45
CA ALA A 227 -21.02 4.14 -21.74
C ALA A 227 -21.22 2.63 -21.58
N SER A 228 -22.14 2.08 -22.37
CA SER A 228 -22.42 0.66 -22.35
C SER A 228 -21.29 -0.15 -22.98
N ARG A 229 -21.16 -1.40 -22.55
CA ARG A 229 -20.20 -2.37 -23.09
C ARG A 229 -20.30 -2.51 -24.62
N ALA A 230 -21.53 -2.53 -25.14
CA ALA A 230 -21.81 -2.64 -26.57
C ALA A 230 -21.36 -1.38 -27.33
N ASP A 231 -21.63 -0.19 -26.78
CA ASP A 231 -21.25 1.08 -27.41
C ASP A 231 -19.73 1.23 -27.47
N ILE A 232 -19.01 0.88 -26.39
CA ILE A 232 -17.54 0.94 -26.37
C ILE A 232 -16.94 -0.04 -27.37
N THR A 233 -17.47 -1.27 -27.44
CA THR A 233 -17.01 -2.27 -28.40
C THR A 233 -17.21 -1.78 -29.83
N ALA A 234 -18.37 -1.20 -30.14
CA ALA A 234 -18.66 -0.62 -31.45
C ALA A 234 -17.70 0.54 -31.79
N GLN A 235 -17.46 1.46 -30.85
CA GLN A 235 -16.52 2.57 -31.04
C GLN A 235 -15.08 2.09 -31.31
N LEU A 236 -14.61 1.06 -30.58
CA LEU A 236 -13.27 0.51 -30.76
C LEU A 236 -13.11 -0.17 -32.14
N LEU A 237 -14.13 -0.93 -32.56
CA LEU A 237 -14.13 -1.60 -33.85
C LEU A 237 -14.29 -0.63 -35.03
N GLU A 238 -14.96 0.51 -34.83
CA GLU A 238 -15.01 1.60 -35.82
C GLU A 238 -13.64 2.25 -36.03
N ILE A 239 -12.83 2.37 -34.97
CA ILE A 239 -11.46 2.87 -35.07
C ILE A 239 -10.56 1.83 -35.76
N SER A 240 -10.63 0.56 -35.34
CA SER A 240 -9.85 -0.53 -35.94
C SER A 240 -10.49 -1.90 -35.72
N ASN A 241 -10.56 -2.71 -36.78
CA ASN A 241 -10.98 -4.11 -36.68
C ASN A 241 -9.89 -5.05 -36.14
N ASP A 242 -8.67 -4.55 -35.95
CA ASP A 242 -7.51 -5.34 -35.51
C ASP A 242 -7.07 -4.98 -34.09
N VAL A 243 -8.01 -4.53 -33.26
CA VAL A 243 -7.78 -4.36 -31.81
C VAL A 243 -7.50 -5.74 -31.20
N THR A 244 -6.27 -5.89 -30.70
CA THR A 244 -5.81 -7.09 -30.01
C THR A 244 -5.85 -6.86 -28.50
N LEU A 245 -6.06 -7.94 -27.73
CA LEU A 245 -6.15 -7.93 -26.28
C LEU A 245 -5.06 -8.82 -25.70
N ASP A 246 -4.35 -8.32 -24.69
CA ASP A 246 -3.41 -9.11 -23.91
C ASP A 246 -4.11 -9.80 -22.74
N LEU A 247 -4.70 -10.97 -23.01
CA LEU A 247 -5.39 -11.76 -22.00
C LEU A 247 -4.45 -12.77 -21.33
N THR A 248 -4.55 -12.89 -20.01
CA THR A 248 -3.85 -13.91 -19.23
C THR A 248 -4.31 -15.33 -19.60
N LYS A 249 -3.48 -16.33 -19.28
CA LYS A 249 -3.85 -17.76 -19.50
C LYS A 249 -5.14 -18.16 -18.77
N ALA A 250 -5.38 -17.59 -17.60
CA ALA A 250 -6.59 -17.82 -16.82
C ALA A 250 -7.82 -17.23 -17.51
N GLN A 251 -7.72 -15.98 -17.98
CA GLN A 251 -8.78 -15.32 -18.75
C GLN A 251 -9.10 -16.07 -20.05
N LYS A 252 -8.09 -16.46 -20.84
CA LYS A 252 -8.27 -17.28 -22.06
C LYS A 252 -9.04 -18.57 -21.77
N SER A 253 -8.65 -19.28 -20.71
CA SER A 253 -9.33 -20.50 -20.28
C SER A 253 -10.79 -20.27 -19.86
N ALA A 254 -11.09 -19.15 -19.20
CA ALA A 254 -12.44 -18.82 -18.74
C ALA A 254 -13.43 -18.62 -19.88
N VAL A 255 -12.99 -18.02 -21.00
CA VAL A 255 -13.83 -17.76 -22.18
C VAL A 255 -13.74 -18.84 -23.26
N GLY A 256 -13.07 -19.96 -22.97
CA GLY A 256 -12.93 -21.09 -23.88
C GLY A 256 -11.91 -20.90 -25.01
N ILE A 257 -10.99 -19.95 -24.86
CA ILE A 257 -9.89 -19.71 -25.80
C ILE A 257 -8.69 -20.61 -25.44
N PRO A 258 -8.08 -21.31 -26.41
CA PRO A 258 -6.87 -22.09 -26.16
C PRO A 258 -5.73 -21.24 -25.58
N ALA A 259 -5.04 -21.76 -24.56
CA ALA A 259 -4.00 -21.03 -23.83
C ALA A 259 -2.77 -20.69 -24.68
N ASP A 260 -2.59 -21.37 -25.80
CA ASP A 260 -1.54 -21.21 -26.82
C ASP A 260 -1.88 -20.19 -27.91
N THR A 261 -3.11 -19.65 -27.91
CA THR A 261 -3.48 -18.56 -28.82
C THR A 261 -2.64 -17.31 -28.53
N GLU A 262 -1.77 -16.91 -29.47
CA GLU A 262 -0.89 -15.74 -29.30
C GLU A 262 -1.68 -14.43 -29.31
N THR A 263 -2.55 -14.23 -30.30
CA THR A 263 -3.33 -13.00 -30.47
C THR A 263 -4.83 -13.24 -30.29
N VAL A 264 -5.46 -12.45 -29.43
CA VAL A 264 -6.92 -12.45 -29.25
C VAL A 264 -7.46 -11.13 -29.78
N TYR A 265 -8.38 -11.18 -30.75
CA TYR A 265 -9.00 -9.97 -31.27
C TYR A 265 -10.31 -9.66 -30.54
N LEU A 266 -10.56 -8.38 -30.33
CA LEU A 266 -11.80 -7.91 -29.71
C LEU A 266 -13.04 -8.32 -30.51
N LYS A 267 -12.97 -8.28 -31.85
CA LYS A 267 -14.08 -8.66 -32.76
C LYS A 267 -14.53 -10.11 -32.62
N ASP A 268 -13.68 -10.98 -32.10
CA ASP A 268 -13.95 -12.41 -31.96
C ASP A 268 -14.60 -12.75 -30.60
N LEU A 269 -14.70 -11.77 -29.69
CA LEU A 269 -15.31 -11.94 -28.38
C LEU A 269 -16.80 -11.57 -28.40
N THR A 270 -17.61 -12.43 -27.81
CA THR A 270 -19.03 -12.16 -27.58
C THR A 270 -19.23 -11.34 -26.31
N ASP A 271 -20.36 -10.64 -26.23
CA ASP A 271 -20.78 -9.87 -25.05
C ASP A 271 -20.80 -10.71 -23.76
N ALA A 272 -21.24 -11.97 -23.87
CA ALA A 272 -21.23 -12.92 -22.75
C ALA A 272 -19.82 -13.33 -22.30
N GLN A 273 -18.87 -13.44 -23.24
CA GLN A 273 -17.46 -13.71 -22.91
C GLN A 273 -16.81 -12.50 -22.22
N LEU A 274 -17.12 -11.28 -22.66
CA LEU A 274 -16.64 -10.07 -22.00
C LEU A 274 -17.17 -9.95 -20.57
N GLU A 275 -18.43 -10.36 -20.33
CA GLU A 275 -18.99 -10.45 -18.98
C GLU A 275 -18.25 -11.46 -18.11
N GLN A 276 -17.90 -12.63 -18.67
CA GLN A 276 -17.11 -13.66 -17.96
C GLN A 276 -15.70 -13.19 -17.63
N LEU A 277 -15.13 -12.28 -18.43
CA LEU A 277 -13.86 -11.62 -18.16
C LEU A 277 -13.96 -10.51 -17.10
N GLY A 278 -15.17 -10.20 -16.62
CA GLY A 278 -15.40 -9.23 -15.57
C GLY A 278 -15.71 -7.82 -16.07
N VAL A 279 -15.90 -7.61 -17.38
CA VAL A 279 -16.25 -6.30 -17.93
C VAL A 279 -17.70 -5.97 -17.58
N PRO A 280 -17.97 -4.88 -16.84
CA PRO A 280 -19.32 -4.51 -16.44
C PRO A 280 -20.16 -4.08 -17.64
N ALA A 281 -21.50 -4.07 -17.47
CA ALA A 281 -22.42 -3.63 -18.52
C ALA A 281 -22.28 -2.13 -18.82
N GLU A 282 -22.05 -1.33 -17.78
CA GLU A 282 -21.78 0.11 -17.86
C GLU A 282 -20.34 0.37 -17.44
N ASN A 283 -19.62 1.17 -18.22
CA ASN A 283 -18.19 1.41 -18.06
C ASN A 283 -17.94 2.92 -18.03
N ASP A 284 -16.99 3.33 -17.18
CA ASP A 284 -16.52 4.71 -17.14
C ASP A 284 -15.55 5.01 -18.29
N VAL A 285 -15.75 6.15 -18.93
CA VAL A 285 -14.93 6.68 -20.01
C VAL A 285 -14.49 8.10 -19.66
N LEU A 286 -13.18 8.33 -19.65
CA LEU A 286 -12.58 9.64 -19.40
C LEU A 286 -12.24 10.31 -20.72
N THR A 287 -12.70 11.55 -20.87
CA THR A 287 -12.37 12.42 -21.99
C THR A 287 -11.59 13.62 -21.48
N PHE A 288 -10.47 13.92 -22.14
CA PHE A 288 -9.68 15.12 -21.87
C PHE A 288 -9.52 15.91 -23.17
N SER A 289 -9.85 17.21 -23.14
CA SER A 289 -9.80 18.09 -24.32
C SER A 289 -10.52 17.51 -25.56
N GLY A 290 -11.66 16.86 -25.35
CA GLY A 290 -12.48 16.25 -26.40
C GLY A 290 -11.95 14.92 -26.96
N LYS A 291 -10.86 14.36 -26.41
CA LYS A 291 -10.32 13.05 -26.79
C LYS A 291 -10.53 12.04 -25.68
N VAL A 292 -11.02 10.85 -26.02
CA VAL A 292 -11.12 9.75 -25.06
C VAL A 292 -9.73 9.23 -24.73
N CYS A 293 -9.29 9.40 -23.48
CA CYS A 293 -7.98 9.01 -23.00
C CYS A 293 -8.01 7.72 -22.17
N PHE A 294 -9.13 7.42 -21.49
CA PHE A 294 -9.25 6.20 -20.68
C PHE A 294 -10.61 5.53 -20.83
N ARG A 295 -10.60 4.20 -20.83
CA ARG A 295 -11.79 3.34 -20.83
C ARG A 295 -11.60 2.25 -19.79
N SER A 296 -12.45 2.24 -18.76
CA SER A 296 -12.45 1.18 -17.74
C SER A 296 -12.61 -0.22 -18.34
N TYR A 297 -13.37 -0.34 -19.44
CA TYR A 297 -13.49 -1.54 -20.27
C TYR A 297 -12.14 -2.18 -20.61
N ILE A 298 -11.18 -1.38 -21.08
CA ILE A 298 -9.84 -1.86 -21.47
C ILE A 298 -9.03 -2.17 -20.21
N ALA A 299 -9.14 -1.32 -19.19
CA ALA A 299 -8.43 -1.50 -17.92
C ALA A 299 -8.77 -2.83 -17.22
N VAL A 300 -10.02 -3.30 -17.36
CA VAL A 300 -10.46 -4.61 -16.85
C VAL A 300 -9.93 -5.76 -17.71
N LEU A 301 -9.99 -5.64 -19.04
CA LEU A 301 -9.54 -6.72 -19.92
C LEU A 301 -8.02 -6.95 -19.85
N GLU A 302 -7.25 -5.87 -19.81
CA GLU A 302 -5.78 -5.92 -19.80
C GLU A 302 -5.20 -5.85 -18.37
N ASP A 303 -6.03 -6.01 -17.34
CA ASP A 303 -5.60 -6.10 -15.94
C ASP A 303 -4.68 -4.93 -15.49
N TYR A 304 -4.98 -3.71 -15.94
CA TYR A 304 -4.13 -2.52 -15.73
C TYR A 304 -3.78 -2.26 -14.27
N PHE A 305 -4.72 -2.55 -13.37
CA PHE A 305 -4.63 -2.32 -11.93
C PHE A 305 -4.65 -3.63 -11.12
N ALA A 306 -4.19 -4.73 -11.72
CA ALA A 306 -3.95 -5.98 -11.01
C ALA A 306 -2.88 -5.78 -9.92
N LYS A 307 -3.05 -6.47 -8.78
CA LYS A 307 -2.14 -6.34 -7.63
C LYS A 307 -0.69 -6.71 -7.95
N ASP A 308 -0.51 -7.64 -8.90
CA ASP A 308 0.81 -8.10 -9.33
C ASP A 308 1.53 -7.07 -10.21
N ASN A 309 0.77 -6.14 -10.82
CA ASN A 309 1.29 -5.05 -11.63
C ASN A 309 1.56 -3.78 -10.82
N ARG A 310 1.41 -3.83 -9.49
CA ARG A 310 1.63 -2.69 -8.61
C ARG A 310 3.12 -2.37 -8.54
N GLU A 311 3.47 -1.17 -8.94
CA GLU A 311 4.85 -0.68 -8.84
C GLU A 311 5.15 -0.22 -7.41
N ILE A 312 6.40 -0.36 -6.98
CA ILE A 312 6.82 0.26 -5.72
C ILE A 312 7.11 1.72 -6.03
N SER A 313 6.12 2.58 -5.80
CA SER A 313 6.28 4.03 -5.84
C SER A 313 7.17 4.49 -4.69
N LEU A 314 8.49 4.29 -4.84
CA LEU A 314 9.50 4.88 -3.96
C LEU A 314 9.89 6.30 -4.44
N PHE A 315 9.47 6.72 -5.63
CA PHE A 315 10.04 7.87 -6.34
C PHE A 315 9.02 8.85 -6.96
N ASN A 316 7.75 8.82 -6.54
CA ASN A 316 6.81 9.86 -6.96
C ASN A 316 7.10 11.19 -6.26
#